data_AF-E9DU46-F1
#
_entry.id   AF-E9DU46-F1
#
_cell.length_a   1.000
_cell.length_b   1.000
_cell.length_c   1.000
_cell.angle_alpha   90.00
_cell.angle_beta   90.00
_cell.angle_gamma   90.00
#
_symmetry.space_group_name_H-M   'P 1'
#
loop_
_entity.id
_entity.type
_entity.pdbx_description
1 polymer ?
#
loop_
_entity_poly.entity_id
_entity_poly.type
_entity_poly.pdbx_seq_one_letter_code
_entity_poly.pdbx_strand_id
1 'polypeptide(L)'
;MANLPSQHPTLSIHLSDITLTPLITSSSSPSHLDSLTALTSSALSSQTAAQRAHLGRPQRIMVEYPDSGAVVLQTYLDPRESSSSVPSSQSTSHKDIDTVTSGTTDEDTETQQSPDDAAPMLVGVVVAGSSEEAREARRAAARLERVGREFQKEWTAQLEKGAGAD
;
A
#
# COMPACT_ATOMS: atom_id res chain seq x y z
N MET A 1 6.19 -1.93 29.27
CA MET A 1 6.81 -1.92 27.92
C MET A 1 7.21 -0.51 27.44
N ALA A 2 7.28 0.50 28.31
CA ALA A 2 7.42 1.91 27.91
C ALA A 2 8.86 2.41 27.61
N ASN A 3 9.85 1.52 27.45
CA ASN A 3 11.27 1.91 27.35
C ASN A 3 12.04 1.34 26.15
N LEU A 4 11.35 0.74 25.18
CA LEU A 4 11.96 0.22 23.95
C LEU A 4 12.78 1.25 23.16
N PRO A 5 12.34 2.53 22.99
CA PRO A 5 13.11 3.52 22.24
C PRO A 5 14.42 3.95 22.92
N SER A 6 14.50 3.93 24.25
CA SER A 6 15.72 4.33 24.97
C SER A 6 16.79 3.23 24.99
N GLN A 7 16.38 1.97 24.80
CA GLN A 7 17.28 0.83 24.68
C GLN A 7 17.74 0.58 23.24
N HIS A 8 16.98 1.06 22.25
CA HIS A 8 17.24 0.90 20.83
C HIS A 8 17.22 2.26 20.12
N PRO A 9 18.32 3.03 20.13
CA PRO A 9 18.39 4.36 19.50
C PRO A 9 18.26 4.31 17.95
N THR A 10 18.29 3.11 17.40
CA THR A 10 18.13 2.79 15.98
C THR A 10 16.76 2.17 15.66
N LEU A 11 15.79 2.32 16.55
CA LEU A 11 14.41 1.85 16.37
C LEU A 11 13.41 2.94 16.80
N SER A 12 12.38 3.17 15.98
CA SER A 12 11.24 4.02 16.30
C SER A 12 9.92 3.28 16.06
N ILE A 13 8.91 3.61 16.86
CA ILE A 13 7.57 3.01 16.78
C ILE A 13 6.58 4.13 16.51
N HIS A 14 5.77 3.96 15.46
CA HIS A 14 4.75 4.88 15.00
C HIS A 14 3.38 4.20 15.07
N LEU A 15 2.32 4.98 15.20
CA LEU A 15 0.96 4.48 15.04
C LEU A 15 0.46 4.93 13.68
N SER A 16 0.13 3.98 12.80
CA SER A 16 -0.10 4.29 11.39
C SER A 16 -1.50 4.81 11.07
N ASP A 17 -2.47 4.58 11.96
CA ASP A 17 -3.88 4.86 11.71
C ASP A 17 -4.66 5.12 13.01
N ILE A 18 -5.96 5.38 12.86
CA ILE A 18 -6.90 5.55 13.98
C ILE A 18 -7.14 4.27 14.77
N THR A 19 -6.82 3.10 14.19
CA THR A 19 -6.88 1.79 14.87
C THR A 19 -5.61 1.51 15.67
N LEU A 20 -4.66 2.46 15.72
CA LEU A 20 -3.42 2.39 16.46
C LEU A 20 -2.54 1.20 16.05
N THR A 21 -2.56 0.83 14.77
CA THR A 21 -1.69 -0.23 14.23
C THR A 21 -0.23 0.20 14.40
N PRO A 22 0.61 -0.57 15.11
CA PRO A 22 1.99 -0.19 15.35
C PRO A 22 2.86 -0.46 14.12
N LEU A 23 3.61 0.54 13.68
CA LEU A 23 4.62 0.44 12.63
C LEU A 23 6.01 0.67 13.23
N ILE A 24 6.91 -0.29 13.02
CA ILE A 24 8.29 -0.22 13.50
C ILE A 24 9.20 0.23 12.37
N THR A 25 9.92 1.32 12.57
CA THR A 25 10.99 1.79 11.68
C THR A 25 12.32 1.48 12.35
N SER A 26 13.27 0.93 11.60
CA SER A 26 14.63 0.69 12.08
C SER A 26 15.66 1.16 11.07
N SER A 27 16.85 1.48 11.54
CA SER A 27 17.97 1.89 10.69
C SER A 27 19.30 1.41 11.26
N SER A 28 20.34 1.31 10.44
CA SER A 28 21.69 1.02 10.94
C SER A 28 22.34 2.24 11.60
N SER A 29 21.77 3.44 11.47
CA SER A 29 22.30 4.67 12.07
C SER A 29 21.19 5.59 12.62
N PRO A 30 21.44 6.32 13.72
CA PRO A 30 20.44 7.25 14.29
C PRO A 30 20.02 8.38 13.34
N SER A 31 20.97 8.99 12.62
CA SER A 31 20.67 10.09 11.68
C SER A 31 19.76 9.67 10.52
N HIS A 32 19.95 8.45 10.01
CA HIS A 32 19.05 7.89 8.99
C HIS A 32 17.69 7.52 9.58
N LEU A 33 17.63 7.12 10.85
CA LEU A 33 16.36 6.79 11.50
C LEU A 33 15.42 8.00 11.57
N ASP A 34 15.93 9.19 11.90
CA ASP A 34 15.11 10.41 11.94
C ASP A 34 14.53 10.72 10.55
N SER A 35 15.35 10.56 9.50
CA SER A 35 14.94 10.78 8.11
C SER A 35 13.88 9.74 7.67
N LEU A 36 14.11 8.46 7.97
CA LEU A 36 13.16 7.37 7.67
C LEU A 36 11.86 7.55 8.43
N THR A 37 11.94 7.95 9.70
CA THR A 37 10.79 8.27 10.53
C THR A 37 9.95 9.37 9.90
N ALA A 38 10.57 10.50 9.52
CA ALA A 38 9.88 11.62 8.88
C ALA A 38 9.25 11.21 7.54
N LEU A 39 9.96 10.44 6.70
CA LEU A 39 9.46 9.96 5.42
C LEU A 39 8.27 9.01 5.58
N THR A 40 8.33 8.08 6.54
CA THR A 40 7.24 7.16 6.85
C THR A 40 6.02 7.90 7.38
N SER A 41 6.19 8.81 8.35
CA SER A 41 5.08 9.63 8.87
C SER A 41 4.45 10.49 7.78
N SER A 42 5.26 11.05 6.87
CA SER A 42 4.76 11.79 5.71
C SER A 42 3.95 10.90 4.76
N ALA A 43 4.42 9.67 4.47
CA ALA A 43 3.70 8.74 3.60
C ALA A 43 2.33 8.36 4.18
N LEU A 44 2.26 8.04 5.47
CA LEU A 44 1.01 7.67 6.13
C LEU A 44 0.02 8.84 6.20
N SER A 45 0.53 10.03 6.51
CA SER A 45 -0.28 11.25 6.54
C SER A 45 -0.80 11.61 5.15
N SER A 46 0.02 11.48 4.11
CA SER A 46 -0.36 11.78 2.72
C SER A 46 -1.44 10.82 2.21
N GLN A 47 -1.34 9.55 2.54
CA GLN A 47 -2.38 8.56 2.22
C GLN A 47 -3.70 8.89 2.92
N THR A 48 -3.65 9.18 4.22
CA THR A 48 -4.83 9.53 5.02
C THR A 48 -5.47 10.83 4.50
N ALA A 49 -4.66 11.82 4.12
CA ALA A 49 -5.14 13.07 3.54
C ALA A 49 -5.82 12.84 2.19
N ALA A 50 -5.26 12.01 1.31
CA ALA A 50 -5.87 11.67 0.02
C ALA A 50 -7.25 11.02 0.20
N GLN A 51 -7.38 10.10 1.16
CA GLN A 51 -8.65 9.47 1.50
C GLN A 51 -9.68 10.50 2.00
N ARG A 52 -9.27 11.40 2.91
CA ARG A 52 -10.14 12.46 3.46
C ARG A 52 -10.55 13.48 2.40
N ALA A 53 -9.71 13.73 1.40
CA ALA A 53 -10.00 14.60 0.28
C ALA A 53 -10.86 13.93 -0.81
N HIS A 54 -11.34 12.71 -0.59
CA HIS A 54 -12.11 11.93 -1.56
C HIS A 54 -11.38 11.67 -2.89
N LEU A 55 -10.04 11.67 -2.87
CA LEU A 55 -9.20 11.35 -4.03
C LEU A 55 -9.01 9.83 -4.23
N GLY A 56 -9.62 9.02 -3.36
CA GLY A 56 -9.52 7.56 -3.40
C GLY A 56 -8.28 7.03 -2.68
N ARG A 57 -7.86 5.81 -3.05
CA ARG A 57 -6.64 5.15 -2.55
C ARG A 57 -5.50 5.40 -3.53
N PRO A 58 -4.52 6.26 -3.21
CA PRO A 58 -3.44 6.54 -4.14
C PRO A 58 -2.53 5.32 -4.29
N GLN A 59 -2.21 4.93 -5.51
CA GLN A 59 -1.16 3.94 -5.78
C GLN A 59 0.23 4.54 -5.62
N ARG A 60 0.37 5.83 -5.97
CA ARG A 60 1.63 6.55 -5.90
C ARG A 60 1.41 8.05 -5.68
N ILE A 61 2.19 8.64 -4.80
CA ILE A 61 2.30 10.08 -4.60
C ILE A 61 3.72 10.50 -4.97
N MET A 62 3.83 11.54 -5.79
CA MET A 62 5.11 12.14 -6.19
C MET A 62 5.15 13.58 -5.69
N VAL A 63 6.20 13.91 -4.93
CA VAL A 63 6.46 15.26 -4.44
C VAL A 63 7.72 15.76 -5.12
N GLU A 64 7.59 16.89 -5.82
CA GLU A 64 8.72 17.57 -6.46
C GLU A 64 8.99 18.89 -5.71
N TYR A 65 10.24 19.10 -5.29
CA TYR A 65 10.64 20.32 -4.60
C TYR A 65 11.11 21.38 -5.63
N PRO A 66 10.47 22.55 -5.71
CA PRO A 66 10.72 23.52 -6.79
C PRO A 66 12.17 24.03 -6.83
N ASP A 67 12.81 24.21 -5.67
CA ASP A 67 14.13 24.84 -5.58
C ASP A 67 15.30 23.85 -5.74
N SER A 68 15.06 22.57 -5.42
CA SER A 68 16.09 21.52 -5.40
C SER A 68 15.91 20.50 -6.52
N GLY A 69 14.71 20.45 -7.13
CA GLY A 69 14.31 19.40 -8.04
C GLY A 69 14.18 18.02 -7.38
N ALA A 70 14.49 17.86 -6.09
CA ALA A 70 14.39 16.57 -5.41
C ALA A 70 12.98 15.98 -5.57
N VAL A 71 12.94 14.66 -5.76
CA VAL A 71 11.69 13.94 -5.98
C VAL A 71 11.55 12.86 -4.92
N VAL A 72 10.44 12.90 -4.18
CA VAL A 72 10.04 11.84 -3.26
C VAL A 72 8.89 11.07 -3.90
N LEU A 73 9.07 9.76 -4.05
CA LEU A 73 8.06 8.84 -4.55
C LEU A 73 7.62 7.93 -3.42
N GLN A 74 6.35 8.06 -3.03
CA GLN A 74 5.68 7.16 -2.09
C GLN A 74 4.78 6.23 -2.91
N THR A 75 5.01 4.93 -2.85
CA THR A 75 4.20 3.90 -3.52
C THR A 75 3.46 3.11 -2.46
N TYR A 76 2.16 2.90 -2.63
CA TYR A 76 1.31 2.14 -1.73
C TYR A 76 0.83 0.89 -2.46
N LEU A 77 1.04 -0.28 -1.86
CA LEU A 77 0.63 -1.56 -2.42
C LEU A 77 -0.44 -2.15 -1.52
N ASP A 78 -1.69 -2.00 -1.93
CA ASP A 78 -2.83 -2.60 -1.26
C ASP A 78 -3.05 -4.01 -1.84
N PRO A 79 -3.02 -5.07 -1.04
CA PRO A 79 -3.22 -6.43 -1.52
C PRO A 79 -4.60 -6.64 -2.17
N ARG A 80 -5.60 -5.81 -1.84
CA ARG A 80 -6.93 -5.86 -2.48
C ARG A 80 -6.90 -5.49 -3.96
N GLU A 81 -5.88 -4.76 -4.41
CA GLU A 81 -5.73 -4.46 -5.83
C GLU A 81 -5.30 -5.69 -6.64
N SER A 82 -4.66 -6.68 -6.00
CA SER A 82 -4.16 -7.88 -6.69
C SER A 82 -5.29 -8.83 -7.15
N SER A 83 -6.44 -8.83 -6.46
CA SER A 83 -7.62 -9.63 -6.82
C SER A 83 -8.51 -8.98 -7.87
N SER A 84 -8.33 -7.68 -8.17
CA SER A 84 -9.18 -6.92 -9.09
C SER A 84 -8.87 -7.09 -10.58
N SER A 85 -7.97 -8.00 -10.95
CA SER A 85 -7.57 -8.25 -12.35
C SER A 85 -8.54 -9.13 -13.15
N VAL A 86 -9.85 -8.99 -12.93
CA VAL A 86 -10.83 -9.47 -13.91
C VAL A 86 -11.01 -8.35 -14.94
N PRO A 87 -10.55 -8.50 -16.19
CA PRO A 87 -10.89 -7.54 -17.22
C PRO A 87 -12.41 -7.59 -17.40
N SER A 88 -13.10 -6.53 -16.96
CA SER A 88 -14.48 -6.28 -17.35
C SER A 88 -14.48 -6.15 -18.88
N SER A 89 -14.77 -7.27 -19.54
CA SER A 89 -14.91 -7.33 -20.98
C SER A 89 -16.07 -6.42 -21.35
N GLN A 90 -15.74 -5.22 -21.83
CA GLN A 90 -16.66 -4.36 -22.55
C GLN A 90 -17.29 -5.18 -23.68
N SER A 91 -18.53 -5.61 -23.46
CA SER A 91 -19.39 -6.12 -24.51
C SER A 91 -20.41 -5.02 -24.81
N THR A 92 -20.07 -4.19 -25.80
CA THR A 92 -21.03 -3.39 -26.52
C THR A 92 -21.98 -4.33 -27.26
N SER A 93 -23.24 -4.43 -26.85
CA SER A 93 -24.32 -4.95 -27.69
C SER A 93 -25.66 -4.44 -27.20
N HIS A 94 -26.19 -3.47 -27.95
CA HIS A 94 -27.58 -3.03 -27.89
C HIS A 94 -28.51 -4.20 -28.25
N LYS A 95 -29.50 -4.50 -27.40
CA LYS A 95 -30.87 -4.81 -27.87
C LYS A 95 -31.87 -4.82 -26.72
N ASP A 96 -32.86 -3.94 -26.82
CA ASP A 96 -34.09 -3.94 -26.04
C ASP A 96 -34.84 -5.27 -26.23
N ILE A 97 -35.24 -5.92 -25.12
CA ILE A 97 -36.55 -6.58 -25.01
C ILE A 97 -36.90 -6.86 -23.54
N ASP A 98 -38.08 -6.43 -23.13
CA ASP A 98 -38.70 -6.69 -21.83
C ASP A 98 -38.85 -8.19 -21.56
N THR A 99 -38.38 -8.67 -20.40
CA THR A 99 -38.86 -9.92 -19.78
C THR A 99 -38.68 -9.84 -18.27
N VAL A 100 -39.80 -9.71 -17.57
CA VAL A 100 -39.92 -9.87 -16.12
C VAL A 100 -39.64 -11.33 -15.78
N THR A 101 -38.57 -11.62 -15.02
CA THR A 101 -38.40 -12.88 -14.30
C THR A 101 -37.65 -12.63 -13.00
N SER A 102 -38.31 -13.00 -11.91
CA SER A 102 -37.80 -12.99 -10.55
C SER A 102 -36.66 -14.00 -10.36
N GLY A 103 -35.73 -13.63 -9.46
CA GLY A 103 -34.86 -14.57 -8.77
C GLY A 103 -33.49 -14.72 -9.40
N THR A 104 -32.50 -14.02 -8.86
CA THR A 104 -31.55 -14.59 -7.88
C THR A 104 -30.78 -13.45 -7.26
N THR A 105 -30.75 -13.44 -5.94
CA THR A 105 -29.81 -12.66 -5.14
C THR A 105 -28.41 -13.15 -5.52
N ASP A 106 -27.69 -12.40 -6.35
CA ASP A 106 -26.24 -12.50 -6.37
C ASP A 106 -25.76 -11.84 -5.08
N GLU A 107 -25.80 -12.65 -4.01
CA GLU A 107 -24.99 -12.39 -2.83
C GLU A 107 -23.55 -12.37 -3.33
N ASP A 108 -23.00 -11.16 -3.48
CA ASP A 108 -21.57 -10.95 -3.38
C ASP A 108 -21.14 -11.65 -2.09
N THR A 109 -20.66 -12.89 -2.22
CA THR A 109 -19.86 -13.55 -1.21
C THR A 109 -18.56 -12.75 -1.13
N GLU A 110 -18.63 -11.59 -0.46
CA GLU A 110 -17.52 -11.04 0.28
C GLU A 110 -17.14 -12.13 1.28
N THR A 111 -16.28 -13.05 0.84
CA THR A 111 -15.51 -13.89 1.74
C THR A 111 -14.89 -12.91 2.73
N GLN A 112 -15.47 -12.83 3.92
CA GLN A 112 -14.95 -12.06 5.04
C GLN A 112 -13.63 -12.72 5.40
N GLN A 113 -12.58 -12.45 4.64
CA GLN A 113 -11.23 -12.62 5.12
C GLN A 113 -11.18 -11.76 6.37
N SER A 114 -11.03 -12.43 7.52
CA SER A 114 -10.59 -11.81 8.74
C SER A 114 -9.49 -10.82 8.38
N PRO A 115 -9.57 -9.55 8.80
CA PRO A 115 -8.51 -8.58 8.50
C PRO A 115 -7.13 -9.03 8.99
N ASP A 116 -7.10 -10.01 9.90
CA ASP A 116 -5.90 -10.66 10.43
C ASP A 116 -5.20 -11.61 9.43
N ASP A 117 -5.91 -12.15 8.43
CA ASP A 117 -5.36 -13.05 7.40
C ASP A 117 -5.16 -12.36 6.04
N ALA A 118 -5.33 -11.04 5.96
CA ALA A 118 -4.99 -10.31 4.74
C ALA A 118 -3.48 -10.07 4.67
N ALA A 119 -2.88 -10.16 3.48
CA ALA A 119 -1.52 -9.67 3.29
C ALA A 119 -1.41 -8.21 3.75
N PRO A 120 -0.29 -7.79 4.36
CA PRO A 120 -0.17 -6.41 4.83
C PRO A 120 -0.06 -5.45 3.65
N MET A 121 -0.64 -4.26 3.82
CA MET A 121 -0.36 -3.13 2.92
C MET A 121 1.12 -2.76 3.01
N LEU A 122 1.78 -2.59 1.86
CA LEU A 122 3.18 -2.21 1.82
C LEU A 122 3.31 -0.75 1.35
N VAL A 123 4.29 -0.03 1.92
CA VAL A 123 4.63 1.33 1.50
C VAL A 123 6.11 1.36 1.10
N GLY A 124 6.38 1.77 -0.13
CA GLY A 124 7.74 1.94 -0.67
C GLY A 124 8.06 3.41 -0.87
N VAL A 125 9.18 3.88 -0.31
CA VAL A 125 9.65 5.27 -0.47
C VAL A 125 10.95 5.29 -1.26
N VAL A 126 11.02 6.11 -2.30
CA VAL A 126 12.23 6.36 -3.09
C VAL A 126 12.48 7.86 -3.11
N VAL A 127 13.71 8.27 -2.82
CA VAL A 127 14.13 9.67 -2.82
C VAL A 127 15.20 9.86 -3.88
N ALA A 128 15.04 10.86 -4.74
CA ALA A 128 16.04 11.32 -5.71
C ALA A 128 16.63 12.66 -5.24
N GLY A 129 17.95 12.83 -5.36
CA GLY A 129 18.63 14.04 -4.90
C GLY A 129 18.36 15.27 -5.77
N SER A 130 17.88 15.06 -7.00
CA SER A 130 17.56 16.10 -7.97
C SER A 130 16.46 15.64 -8.94
N SER A 131 15.98 16.58 -9.76
CA SER A 131 14.93 16.30 -10.76
C SER A 131 15.44 15.51 -11.95
N GLU A 132 16.75 15.58 -12.22
CA GLU A 132 17.42 14.81 -13.27
C GLU A 132 17.36 13.30 -12.96
N GLU A 133 17.43 12.94 -11.68
CA GLU A 133 17.34 11.56 -11.19
C GLU A 133 15.90 11.05 -11.09
N ALA A 134 14.88 11.88 -11.32
CA ALA A 134 13.48 11.50 -11.16
C ALA A 134 13.07 10.28 -12.01
N ARG A 135 13.65 10.16 -13.22
CA ARG A 135 13.41 9.00 -14.08
C ARG A 135 13.99 7.71 -13.48
N GLU A 136 15.15 7.80 -12.84
CA GLU A 136 15.75 6.68 -12.14
C GLU A 136 14.97 6.31 -10.89
N ALA A 137 14.56 7.30 -10.10
CA ALA A 137 13.70 7.09 -8.94
C ALA A 137 12.39 6.38 -9.33
N ARG A 138 11.76 6.77 -10.44
CA ARG A 138 10.56 6.07 -10.97
C ARG A 138 10.84 4.61 -11.35
N ARG A 139 11.99 4.33 -11.97
CA ARG A 139 12.40 2.93 -12.27
C ARG A 139 12.64 2.14 -10.99
N ALA A 140 13.29 2.73 -9.99
CA ALA A 140 13.50 2.09 -8.70
C ALA A 140 12.18 1.81 -7.99
N ALA A 141 11.25 2.78 -7.98
CA ALA A 141 9.91 2.59 -7.41
C ALA A 141 9.13 1.47 -8.10
N ALA A 142 9.20 1.37 -9.44
CA ALA A 142 8.57 0.28 -10.19
C ALA A 142 9.21 -1.09 -9.91
N ARG A 143 10.51 -1.14 -9.56
CA ARG A 143 11.16 -2.38 -9.12
C ARG A 143 10.69 -2.79 -7.73
N LEU A 144 10.62 -1.85 -6.78
CA LEU A 144 10.08 -2.10 -5.43
C LEU A 144 8.63 -2.56 -5.48
N GLU A 145 7.83 -1.96 -6.36
CA GLU A 145 6.45 -2.37 -6.57
C GLU A 145 6.34 -3.83 -7.02
N ARG A 146 7.12 -4.24 -8.03
CA ARG A 146 7.11 -5.64 -8.50
C ARG A 146 7.48 -6.62 -7.38
N VAL A 147 8.56 -6.34 -6.66
CA VAL A 147 9.02 -7.17 -5.54
C VAL A 147 7.96 -7.23 -4.43
N GLY A 148 7.36 -6.09 -4.07
CA GLY A 148 6.32 -6.03 -3.04
C GLY A 148 5.07 -6.81 -3.43
N ARG A 149 4.65 -6.76 -4.71
CA ARG A 149 3.52 -7.54 -5.21
C ARG A 149 3.80 -9.04 -5.23
N GLU A 150 5.01 -9.44 -5.61
CA GLU A 150 5.45 -10.85 -5.52
C GLU A 150 5.43 -11.33 -4.07
N PHE A 151 5.91 -10.52 -3.13
CA PHE A 151 5.86 -10.82 -1.71
C PHE A 151 4.44 -10.97 -1.18
N GLN A 152 3.53 -10.03 -1.50
CA GLN A 152 2.12 -10.12 -1.09
C GLN A 152 1.43 -11.36 -1.67
N LYS A 153 1.73 -11.72 -2.92
CA LYS A 153 1.18 -12.93 -3.54
C LYS A 153 1.62 -14.20 -2.82
N GLU A 154 2.91 -14.30 -2.51
CA GLU A 154 3.47 -15.43 -1.78
C GLU A 154 2.92 -15.50 -0.35
N TRP A 155 2.75 -14.34 0.31
CA TRP A 155 2.12 -14.25 1.63
C TRP A 155 0.70 -14.85 1.63
N THR A 156 -0.15 -14.44 0.69
CA THR A 156 -1.51 -14.97 0.56
C THR A 156 -1.51 -16.47 0.24
N ALA A 157 -0.62 -16.94 -0.63
CA ALA A 157 -0.52 -18.36 -0.97
C ALA A 157 -0.12 -19.24 0.24
N GLN A 158 0.74 -18.72 1.13
CA GLN A 158 1.13 -19.43 2.35
C GLN A 158 -0.03 -19.54 3.35
N LEU A 159 -0.85 -18.50 3.46
CA LEU A 159 -2.05 -18.51 4.31
C LEU A 159 -3.08 -19.53 3.82
N GLU A 160 -3.36 -19.57 2.51
CA GLU A 160 -4.27 -20.56 1.92
C GLU A 160 -3.79 -22.00 2.16
N LYS A 161 -2.49 -22.23 2.07
CA LYS A 161 -1.88 -23.54 2.35
C LYS A 161 -1.97 -23.94 3.83
N GLY A 162 -1.88 -22.96 4.74
CA GLY A 162 -2.04 -23.19 6.18
C GLY A 162 -3.48 -23.47 6.59
N ALA A 163 -4.44 -22.79 5.97
CA ALA A 163 -5.87 -22.95 6.25
C ALA A 163 -6.47 -24.29 5.77
N GLY A 164 -5.82 -24.97 4.81
CA GLY A 164 -6.27 -26.28 4.31
C GLY A 164 -5.73 -27.50 5.07
N ALA A 165 -5.02 -27.30 6.19
CA ALA A 165 -4.33 -28.36 6.93
C ALA A 165 -4.97 -28.71 8.29
N ASP A 166 -6.11 -28.13 8.65
CA ASP A 166 -6.89 -28.44 9.87
C ASP A 166 -8.19 -29.22 9.57
#